data_AF-A0A839YJS6-F1
#
_entry.id   AF-A0A839YJS6-F1
#
_cell.length_a   1.000
_cell.length_b   1.000
_cell.length_c   1.000
_cell.angle_alpha   90.00
_cell.angle_beta   90.00
_cell.angle_gamma   90.00
#
_symmetry.space_group_name_H-M   'P 1'
#
loop_
_entity.id
_entity.type
_entity.pdbx_description
1 polymer ?
#
loop_
_entity_poly.entity_id
_entity_poly.type
_entity_poly.pdbx_seq_one_letter_code
_entity_poly.pdbx_strand_id
1 'polypeptide(L)'
;MVAIVSTLAYLGLEARAVEVQVQLIPGLPAFNLVGLADKAVGESRERVRGAIAAMGLSLPPKRIAVNLSPADLPKEGSHFDLPIALALLAAMGLVDAAALERYVVVGELGLDGRLAPSPGVLLAALHAGAAGRGLICPAAQGSEAAWAGRIEVIAAPDLIALLNHLKGRQLLAAPRPGEVIERRDGPDLRQVRGQESAKRALEVAAAGAHNLLIIGKPVWGNECRTEAIRVDNCPSAFGRSAGQTGRLFRRQEGARAPAGGGGSGQSAVEQSSEVGGHSFGFWRSTLETKQRWACRGG
;
A
#
# COMPACT_ATOMS: atom_id res chain seq x y z
N MET A 1 4.27 18.67 28.20
CA MET A 1 3.73 17.33 27.90
C MET A 1 3.84 17.11 26.41
N VAL A 2 4.33 15.95 25.99
CA VAL A 2 4.45 15.54 24.58
C VAL A 2 3.33 14.54 24.32
N ALA A 3 2.54 14.76 23.28
CA ALA A 3 1.57 13.78 22.81
C ALA A 3 2.23 12.93 21.72
N ILE A 4 2.07 11.61 21.82
CA ILE A 4 2.67 10.65 20.89
C ILE A 4 1.54 9.87 20.22
N VAL A 5 1.57 9.80 18.90
CA VAL A 5 0.63 9.00 18.10
C VAL A 5 1.42 8.12 17.16
N SER A 6 1.07 6.82 17.12
CA SER A 6 1.70 5.87 16.22
C SER A 6 1.09 5.90 14.83
N THR A 7 1.92 5.88 13.80
CA THR A 7 1.57 5.85 12.38
C THR A 7 2.61 5.02 11.61
N LEU A 8 2.56 5.05 10.28
CA LEU A 8 3.39 4.21 9.42
C LEU A 8 3.96 4.98 8.24
N ALA A 9 5.16 4.59 7.82
CA ALA A 9 5.71 4.89 6.51
C ALA A 9 5.72 3.61 5.67
N TYR A 10 5.41 3.74 4.38
CA TYR A 10 5.39 2.61 3.45
C TYR A 10 6.68 2.56 2.66
N LEU A 11 7.31 1.38 2.61
CA LEU A 11 8.50 1.11 1.82
C LEU A 11 8.21 -0.12 0.96
N GLY A 12 7.65 0.13 -0.24
CA GLY A 12 7.10 -0.93 -1.09
C GLY A 12 5.89 -1.60 -0.45
N LEU A 13 6.00 -2.89 -0.15
CA LEU A 13 4.96 -3.68 0.53
C LEU A 13 5.17 -3.81 2.04
N GLU A 14 6.21 -3.15 2.58
CA GLU A 14 6.48 -3.15 4.01
C GLU A 14 5.96 -1.87 4.67
N ALA A 15 5.38 -2.02 5.86
CA ALA A 15 4.97 -0.90 6.71
C ALA A 15 5.94 -0.77 7.88
N ARG A 16 6.58 0.40 7.99
CA ARG A 16 7.54 0.75 9.04
C ARG A 16 6.88 1.67 10.06
N ALA A 17 7.02 1.35 11.34
CA ALA A 17 6.50 2.18 12.43
C ALA A 17 7.13 3.57 12.42
N VAL A 18 6.27 4.58 12.53
CA VAL A 18 6.63 6.00 12.69
C VAL A 18 5.83 6.56 13.85
N GLU A 19 6.45 7.40 14.67
CA GLU A 19 5.81 8.12 15.75
C GLU A 19 5.70 9.59 15.40
N VAL A 20 4.49 10.13 15.56
CA VAL A 20 4.22 11.56 15.50
C VAL A 20 4.21 12.09 16.92
N GLN A 21 5.17 12.97 17.21
CA GLN A 21 5.35 13.56 18.53
C GLN A 21 5.02 15.05 18.44
N VAL A 22 4.07 15.51 19.25
CA VAL A 22 3.64 16.91 19.26
C VAL A 22 3.83 17.52 20.64
N GLN A 23 4.46 18.69 20.67
CA GLN A 23 4.66 19.46 21.89
C GLN A 23 4.18 20.90 21.68
N LEU A 24 3.46 21.42 22.68
CA LEU A 24 3.12 22.84 22.77
C LEU A 24 4.15 23.55 23.65
N ILE A 25 4.92 24.46 23.06
CA ILE A 25 5.99 25.22 23.69
C ILE A 25 5.53 26.68 23.86
N PRO A 26 5.73 27.31 25.03
CA PRO A 26 5.48 28.74 25.21
C PRO A 26 6.31 29.59 24.23
N GLY A 27 5.72 30.65 23.67
CA GLY A 27 6.40 31.54 22.74
C GLY A 27 5.48 32.03 21.63
N LEU A 28 6.07 32.68 20.62
CA LEU A 28 5.33 33.17 19.46
C LEU A 28 4.65 32.01 18.71
N PRO A 29 3.42 32.20 18.19
CA PRO A 29 2.73 31.19 17.40
C PRO A 29 3.54 30.79 16.18
N ALA A 30 3.97 29.53 16.14
CA ALA A 30 4.68 28.94 15.01
C ALA A 30 4.32 27.46 14.92
N PHE A 31 4.25 26.91 13.72
CA PHE A 31 4.03 25.49 13.49
C PHE A 31 5.24 24.95 12.74
N ASN A 32 6.03 24.15 13.45
CA ASN A 32 7.28 23.57 12.96
C ASN A 32 7.12 22.07 12.83
N LEU A 33 7.42 21.54 11.65
CA LEU A 33 7.38 20.12 11.35
C LEU A 33 8.79 19.66 10.97
N VAL A 34 9.29 18.63 11.66
CA VAL A 34 10.67 18.13 11.56
C VAL A 34 10.66 16.61 11.37
N GLY A 35 11.64 16.08 10.61
CA GLY A 35 11.87 14.63 10.46
C GLY A 35 11.90 14.14 9.01
N LEU A 36 12.63 14.80 8.10
CA LEU A 36 12.71 14.44 6.67
C LEU A 36 11.33 14.26 5.99
N ALA A 37 10.46 15.25 6.22
CA ALA A 37 9.18 15.35 5.56
C ALA A 37 9.34 15.82 4.11
N ASP A 38 8.62 15.18 3.19
CA ASP A 38 8.49 15.67 1.82
C ASP A 38 7.62 16.94 1.77
N LYS A 39 7.39 17.46 0.55
CA LYS A 39 6.55 18.64 0.34
C LYS A 39 5.10 18.39 0.77
N ALA A 40 4.54 17.21 0.50
CA ALA A 40 3.16 16.88 0.84
C ALA A 40 2.95 16.84 2.37
N VAL A 41 3.90 16.26 3.10
CA VAL A 41 3.93 16.24 4.57
C VAL A 41 4.15 17.65 5.12
N GLY A 42 4.98 18.48 4.48
CA GLY A 42 5.12 19.90 4.84
C GLY A 42 3.83 20.70 4.71
N GLU A 43 3.01 20.40 3.69
CA GLU A 43 1.70 21.02 3.47
C GLU A 43 0.63 20.56 4.48
N SER A 44 0.86 19.45 5.19
CA SER A 44 -0.03 18.96 6.27
C SER A 44 -0.32 20.02 7.32
N ARG A 45 0.63 20.93 7.56
CA ARG A 45 0.45 22.07 8.48
C ARG A 45 -0.79 22.90 8.14
N GLU A 46 -1.00 23.19 6.86
CA GLU A 46 -2.12 24.02 6.44
C GLU A 46 -3.42 23.22 6.46
N ARG A 47 -3.38 21.95 6.04
CA ARG A 47 -4.53 21.03 6.09
C ARG A 47 -5.03 20.81 7.51
N VAL A 48 -4.13 20.53 8.46
CA VAL A 48 -4.45 20.36 9.88
C VAL A 48 -5.01 21.66 10.48
N ARG A 49 -4.44 22.81 10.14
CA ARG A 49 -4.96 24.12 10.59
C ARG A 49 -6.37 24.37 10.08
N GLY A 50 -6.61 24.16 8.78
CA GLY A 50 -7.92 24.31 8.16
C GLY A 50 -8.96 23.39 8.77
N ALA A 51 -8.61 22.11 8.94
CA ALA A 51 -9.51 21.12 9.53
C ALA A 51 -9.92 21.44 10.97
N ILE A 52 -8.96 21.87 11.82
CA ILE A 52 -9.26 22.27 13.20
C ILE A 52 -10.16 23.51 13.20
N ALA A 53 -9.91 24.47 12.31
CA ALA A 53 -10.76 25.66 12.17
C ALA A 53 -12.17 25.32 11.68
N ALA A 54 -12.32 24.37 10.76
CA ALA A 54 -13.61 23.91 10.23
C ALA A 54 -14.50 23.28 11.33
N MET A 55 -13.88 22.71 12.37
CA MET A 55 -14.59 22.20 13.54
C MET A 55 -15.02 23.29 14.55
N GLY A 56 -14.70 24.55 14.27
CA GLY A 56 -14.93 25.67 15.20
C GLY A 56 -13.94 25.71 16.36
N LEU A 57 -12.80 25.00 16.26
CA LEU A 57 -11.73 25.06 17.25
C LEU A 57 -10.67 26.08 16.83
N SER A 58 -10.09 26.77 17.82
CA SER A 58 -8.96 27.65 17.59
C SER A 58 -7.65 26.97 18.01
N LEU A 59 -6.61 27.15 17.20
CA LEU A 59 -5.27 26.72 17.57
C LEU A 59 -4.74 27.61 18.71
N PRO A 60 -4.10 27.04 19.73
CA PRO A 60 -3.54 27.82 20.83
C PRO A 60 -2.45 28.76 20.30
N PRO A 61 -2.32 29.99 20.85
CA PRO A 61 -1.28 30.94 20.47
C PRO A 61 0.08 30.54 21.09
N LYS A 62 0.54 29.32 20.78
CA LYS A 62 1.78 28.71 21.26
C LYS A 62 2.57 28.19 20.08
N ARG A 63 3.85 27.91 20.29
CA ARG A 63 4.68 27.22 19.30
C ARG A 63 4.35 25.73 19.31
N ILE A 64 3.88 25.22 18.18
CA ILE A 64 3.59 23.81 17.94
C ILE A 64 4.84 23.19 17.29
N ALA A 65 5.47 22.26 17.99
CA ALA A 65 6.57 21.47 17.46
C ALA A 65 6.07 20.05 17.18
N VAL A 66 6.17 19.64 15.90
CA VAL A 66 5.82 18.30 15.41
C VAL A 66 7.11 17.61 14.96
N ASN A 67 7.37 16.43 15.49
CA ASN A 67 8.51 15.60 15.14
C ASN A 67 8.04 14.23 14.65
N LEU A 68 8.57 13.78 13.51
CA LEU A 68 8.32 12.47 12.93
C LEU A 68 9.53 11.56 13.16
N SER A 69 9.39 10.54 14.00
CA SER A 69 10.46 9.62 14.40
C SER A 69 10.21 8.22 13.82
N PRO A 70 11.23 7.46 13.36
CA PRO A 70 12.67 7.77 13.32
C PRO A 70 13.03 8.70 12.16
N ALA A 71 14.05 9.56 12.30
CA ALA A 71 14.44 10.51 11.27
C ALA A 71 15.02 9.86 9.99
N ASP A 72 15.49 8.61 10.07
CA ASP A 72 16.23 7.95 8.98
C ASP A 72 15.36 7.43 7.82
N LEU A 73 14.04 7.39 8.03
CA LEU A 73 13.10 6.94 7.00
C LEU A 73 12.58 8.15 6.20
N PRO A 74 12.48 8.08 4.86
CA PRO A 74 11.74 9.09 4.12
C PRO A 74 10.25 9.03 4.52
N LYS A 75 9.65 10.17 4.85
CA LYS A 75 8.19 10.27 5.08
C LYS A 75 7.57 11.00 3.90
N GLU A 76 6.93 10.21 3.05
CA GLU A 76 6.26 10.67 1.84
C GLU A 76 4.75 10.41 1.93
N GLY A 77 3.95 11.32 1.39
CA GLY A 77 2.50 11.18 1.32
C GLY A 77 1.71 11.99 2.36
N SER A 78 0.41 12.14 2.13
CA SER A 78 -0.52 12.94 2.95
C SER A 78 -1.15 12.17 4.11
N HIS A 79 -0.91 10.86 4.24
CA HIS A 79 -1.53 10.02 5.27
C HIS A 79 -1.06 10.32 6.70
N PHE A 80 -0.07 11.21 6.85
CA PHE A 80 0.40 11.75 8.11
C PHE A 80 -0.49 12.89 8.65
N ASP A 81 -1.43 13.42 7.87
CA ASP A 81 -2.29 14.53 8.29
C ASP A 81 -3.11 14.18 9.55
N LEU A 82 -3.80 13.04 9.53
CA LEU A 82 -4.63 12.59 10.63
C LEU A 82 -3.84 12.32 11.93
N PRO A 83 -2.73 11.57 11.94
CA PRO A 83 -1.96 11.38 13.17
C PRO A 83 -1.40 12.70 13.72
N ILE A 84 -0.99 13.66 12.86
CA ILE A 84 -0.57 15.00 13.31
C ILE A 84 -1.74 15.75 13.96
N ALA A 85 -2.93 15.72 13.36
CA ALA A 85 -4.11 16.37 13.93
C ALA A 85 -4.48 15.76 15.29
N LEU A 86 -4.51 14.43 15.42
CA LEU A 86 -4.82 13.75 16.68
C LEU A 86 -3.78 14.02 17.76
N ALA A 87 -2.49 14.00 17.42
CA ALA A 87 -1.42 14.32 18.36
C ALA A 87 -1.53 15.76 18.87
N LEU A 88 -1.88 16.70 17.98
CA LEU A 88 -2.13 18.09 18.36
C LEU A 88 -3.37 18.24 19.27
N LEU A 89 -4.47 17.57 18.94
CA LEU A 89 -5.68 17.56 19.77
C LEU A 89 -5.43 16.94 21.14
N ALA A 90 -4.62 15.88 21.21
CA ALA A 90 -4.18 15.29 22.48
C ALA A 90 -3.28 16.23 23.27
N ALA A 91 -2.35 16.94 22.62
CA ALA A 91 -1.52 17.96 23.27
C ALA A 91 -2.33 19.16 23.78
N MET A 92 -3.48 19.45 23.17
CA MET A 92 -4.47 20.44 23.63
C MET A 92 -5.37 19.92 24.77
N GLY A 93 -5.31 18.63 25.12
CA GLY A 93 -6.17 18.00 26.12
C GLY A 93 -7.59 17.68 25.63
N LEU A 94 -7.84 17.71 24.32
CA LEU A 94 -9.14 17.38 23.74
C LEU A 94 -9.35 15.88 23.55
N VAL A 95 -8.26 15.11 23.50
CA VAL A 95 -8.23 13.66 23.36
C VAL A 95 -7.29 13.09 24.42
N ASP A 96 -7.65 11.94 24.98
CA ASP A 96 -6.76 11.22 25.88
C ASP A 96 -5.62 10.57 25.09
N ALA A 97 -4.38 10.97 25.41
CA ALA A 97 -3.18 10.42 24.77
C ALA A 97 -3.03 8.91 25.04
N ALA A 98 -3.41 8.44 26.24
CA ALA A 98 -3.32 7.02 26.58
C ALA A 98 -4.30 6.16 25.77
N ALA A 99 -5.43 6.74 25.36
CA ALA A 99 -6.35 6.06 24.44
C ALA A 99 -5.75 5.91 23.05
N LEU A 100 -5.00 6.92 22.56
CA LEU A 100 -4.37 6.92 21.23
C LEU A 100 -3.19 5.94 21.12
N GLU A 101 -2.49 5.65 22.22
CA GLU A 101 -1.37 4.67 22.23
C GLU A 101 -1.78 3.26 21.83
N ARG A 102 -3.07 2.93 21.98
CA ARG A 102 -3.65 1.63 21.58
C ARG A 102 -3.89 1.51 20.08
N TYR A 103 -3.72 2.59 19.32
CA TYR A 103 -4.06 2.64 17.90
C TYR A 103 -2.86 3.02 17.03
N VAL A 104 -2.86 2.47 15.82
CA VAL A 104 -2.11 2.98 14.68
C VAL A 104 -3.05 3.85 13.86
N VAL A 105 -2.60 5.05 13.48
CA VAL A 105 -3.45 6.04 12.81
C VAL A 105 -2.90 6.32 11.42
N VAL A 106 -3.78 6.21 10.42
CA VAL A 106 -3.48 6.57 9.03
C VAL A 106 -4.68 7.31 8.44
N GLY A 107 -4.43 8.37 7.67
CA GLY A 107 -5.51 9.06 6.98
C GLY A 107 -5.11 10.44 6.51
N GLU A 108 -5.69 10.85 5.39
CA GLU A 108 -5.54 12.20 4.85
C GLU A 108 -6.64 13.09 5.41
N LEU A 109 -6.35 14.38 5.55
CA LEU A 109 -7.29 15.33 6.14
C LEU A 109 -7.60 16.46 5.16
N GLY A 110 -8.89 16.62 4.85
CA GLY A 110 -9.38 17.75 4.10
C GLY A 110 -9.37 19.03 4.94
N LEU A 111 -9.31 20.19 4.28
CA LEU A 111 -9.44 21.50 4.94
C LEU A 111 -10.82 21.68 5.62
N ASP A 112 -11.82 20.90 5.21
CA ASP A 112 -13.16 20.85 5.78
C ASP A 112 -13.30 19.89 6.98
N GLY A 113 -12.21 19.20 7.37
CA GLY A 113 -12.18 18.25 8.47
C GLY A 113 -12.66 16.84 8.12
N ARG A 114 -12.96 16.56 6.84
CA ARG A 114 -13.26 15.19 6.37
C ARG A 114 -11.99 14.36 6.25
N LEU A 115 -12.13 13.05 6.49
CA LEU A 115 -11.05 12.09 6.29
C LEU A 115 -11.09 11.59 4.86
N ALA A 116 -10.02 11.87 4.12
CA ALA A 116 -9.84 11.41 2.75
C ALA A 116 -9.10 10.06 2.73
N PRO A 117 -9.35 9.23 1.69
CA PRO A 117 -8.66 7.96 1.52
C PRO A 117 -7.14 8.15 1.47
N SER A 118 -6.40 7.23 2.07
CA SER A 118 -4.94 7.19 2.09
C SER A 118 -4.40 5.88 1.50
N PRO A 119 -3.21 5.87 0.88
CA PRO A 119 -2.62 4.62 0.42
C PRO A 119 -2.26 3.68 1.58
N GLY A 120 -2.29 2.37 1.31
CA GLY A 120 -1.71 1.35 2.20
C GLY A 120 -2.52 0.98 3.45
N VAL A 121 -3.81 1.30 3.52
CA VAL A 121 -4.66 1.02 4.70
C VAL A 121 -4.67 -0.47 5.08
N LEU A 122 -4.70 -1.40 4.11
CA LEU A 122 -4.59 -2.83 4.41
C LEU A 122 -3.25 -3.20 5.06
N LEU A 123 -2.14 -2.65 4.56
CA LEU A 123 -0.82 -2.89 5.15
C LEU A 123 -0.74 -2.32 6.56
N ALA A 124 -1.36 -1.16 6.78
CA ALA A 124 -1.47 -0.56 8.10
C ALA A 124 -2.27 -1.43 9.08
N ALA A 125 -3.38 -2.00 8.61
CA ALA A 125 -4.20 -2.93 9.38
C ALA A 125 -3.42 -4.19 9.77
N LEU A 126 -2.70 -4.80 8.82
CA LEU A 126 -1.86 -5.97 9.09
C LEU A 126 -0.74 -5.66 10.10
N HIS A 127 -0.09 -4.50 9.96
CA HIS A 127 0.94 -4.05 10.90
C HIS A 127 0.37 -3.82 12.30
N ALA A 128 -0.79 -3.14 12.41
CA ALA A 128 -1.47 -2.90 13.67
C ALA A 128 -1.81 -4.22 14.38
N GLY A 129 -2.30 -5.22 13.63
CA GLY A 129 -2.57 -6.54 14.17
C GLY A 129 -1.34 -7.28 14.67
N ALA A 130 -0.23 -7.22 13.94
CA ALA A 130 1.04 -7.78 14.39
C ALA A 130 1.57 -7.10 15.66
N ALA A 131 1.31 -5.80 15.82
CA ALA A 131 1.69 -5.01 17.00
C ALA A 131 0.69 -5.09 18.17
N GLY A 132 -0.43 -5.81 18.02
CA GLY A 132 -1.49 -5.89 19.03
C GLY A 132 -2.22 -4.56 19.27
N ARG A 133 -2.30 -3.70 18.24
CA ARG A 133 -2.94 -2.38 18.28
C ARG A 133 -4.16 -2.34 17.36
N GLY A 134 -5.10 -1.46 17.65
CA GLY A 134 -6.19 -1.13 16.74
C GLY A 134 -5.73 -0.24 15.58
N LEU A 135 -6.60 -0.02 14.60
CA LEU A 135 -6.37 0.89 13.48
C LEU A 135 -7.45 2.00 13.47
N ILE A 136 -7.01 3.24 13.31
CA ILE A 136 -7.89 4.37 12.94
C ILE A 136 -7.62 4.69 11.48
N CYS A 137 -8.68 4.66 10.65
CA CYS A 137 -8.59 4.91 9.21
C CYS A 137 -9.81 5.70 8.68
N PRO A 138 -9.74 6.22 7.44
CA PRO A 138 -10.88 6.84 6.78
C PRO A 138 -12.04 5.85 6.57
N ALA A 139 -13.28 6.34 6.67
CA ALA A 139 -14.50 5.52 6.51
C ALA A 139 -14.55 4.80 5.15
N ALA A 140 -14.11 5.46 4.08
CA ALA A 140 -14.10 4.91 2.73
C ALA A 140 -13.26 3.63 2.59
N GLN A 141 -12.28 3.42 3.48
CA GLN A 141 -11.35 2.29 3.44
C GLN A 141 -11.52 1.35 4.64
N GLY A 142 -12.56 1.55 5.46
CA GLY A 142 -12.84 0.68 6.60
C GLY A 142 -13.07 -0.77 6.18
N SER A 143 -13.71 -1.00 5.03
CA SER A 143 -13.95 -2.34 4.49
C SER A 143 -12.67 -3.03 4.04
N GLU A 144 -11.67 -2.27 3.58
CA GLU A 144 -10.34 -2.77 3.25
C GLU A 144 -9.57 -3.15 4.53
N ALA A 145 -9.55 -2.28 5.53
CA ALA A 145 -8.91 -2.53 6.81
C ALA A 145 -9.48 -3.77 7.54
N ALA A 146 -10.79 -3.99 7.43
CA ALA A 146 -11.47 -5.13 8.06
C ALA A 146 -10.97 -6.50 7.55
N TRP A 147 -10.31 -6.56 6.37
CA TRP A 147 -9.69 -7.79 5.87
C TRP A 147 -8.51 -8.27 6.71
N ALA A 148 -7.87 -7.40 7.50
CA ALA A 148 -6.79 -7.81 8.41
C ALA A 148 -7.28 -8.71 9.56
N GLY A 149 -8.60 -8.84 9.75
CA GLY A 149 -9.20 -9.78 10.69
C GLY A 149 -9.27 -9.24 12.12
N ARG A 150 -8.53 -9.86 13.05
CA ARG A 150 -8.72 -9.72 14.52
C ARG A 150 -8.15 -8.42 15.10
N ILE A 151 -8.43 -7.28 14.49
CA ILE A 151 -8.07 -5.97 15.02
C ILE A 151 -9.31 -5.11 15.19
N GLU A 152 -9.26 -4.21 16.17
CA GLU A 152 -10.25 -3.15 16.28
C GLU A 152 -9.98 -2.12 15.17
N VAL A 153 -10.99 -1.86 14.33
CA VAL A 153 -10.90 -0.86 13.26
C VAL A 153 -11.93 0.24 13.51
N ILE A 154 -11.44 1.47 13.66
CA ILE A 154 -12.25 2.68 13.75
C ILE A 154 -12.19 3.39 12.40
N ALA A 155 -13.27 3.27 11.63
CA ALA A 155 -13.40 3.89 10.32
C ALA A 155 -14.24 5.16 10.42
N ALA A 156 -13.58 6.32 10.40
CA ALA A 156 -14.25 7.61 10.64
C ALA A 156 -14.41 8.42 9.33
N PRO A 157 -15.57 9.08 9.10
CA PRO A 157 -15.77 9.93 7.92
C PRO A 157 -15.15 11.33 8.06
N ASP A 158 -15.03 11.81 9.28
CA ASP A 158 -14.52 13.14 9.61
C ASP A 158 -13.94 13.18 11.02
N LEU A 159 -13.20 14.26 11.32
CA LEU A 159 -12.51 14.42 12.59
C LEU A 159 -13.48 14.58 13.78
N ILE A 160 -14.67 15.12 13.57
CA ILE A 160 -15.68 15.31 14.63
C ILE A 160 -16.24 13.95 15.07
N ALA A 161 -16.63 13.11 14.11
CA ALA A 161 -17.13 11.77 14.35
C ALA A 161 -16.08 10.91 15.08
N LEU A 162 -14.81 11.03 14.68
CA LEU A 162 -13.69 10.35 15.35
C LEU A 162 -13.55 10.81 16.81
N LEU A 163 -13.60 12.12 17.07
CA LEU A 163 -13.51 12.64 18.43
C LEU A 163 -14.69 12.22 19.31
N ASN A 164 -15.90 12.18 18.76
CA ASN A 164 -17.07 11.72 19.50
C ASN A 164 -16.98 10.23 19.85
N HIS A 165 -16.38 9.41 18.97
CA HIS A 165 -16.10 8.01 19.25
C HIS A 165 -15.04 7.86 20.35
N LEU A 166 -13.91 8.57 20.25
CA LEU A 166 -12.84 8.51 21.26
C LEU A 166 -13.30 9.00 22.65
N LYS A 167 -14.26 9.94 22.70
CA LYS A 167 -14.88 10.43 23.95
C LYS A 167 -16.02 9.54 24.46
N GLY A 168 -16.39 8.48 23.74
CA GLY A 168 -17.52 7.62 24.10
C GLY A 168 -18.90 8.25 23.96
N ARG A 169 -19.02 9.40 23.28
CA ARG A 169 -20.31 10.09 23.07
C ARG A 169 -21.13 9.49 21.95
N GLN A 170 -20.46 9.08 20.86
CA GLN A 170 -21.09 8.44 19.72
C GLN A 170 -20.14 7.40 19.15
N LEU A 171 -20.47 6.12 19.33
CA LEU A 171 -19.64 5.03 18.84
C LEU A 171 -19.88 4.79 17.35
N LEU A 172 -18.84 4.92 16.55
CA LEU A 172 -18.78 4.40 15.18
C LEU A 172 -18.93 2.88 15.16
N ALA A 173 -19.67 2.38 14.16
CA ALA A 173 -19.82 0.95 13.93
C ALA A 173 -18.52 0.36 13.36
N ALA A 174 -18.16 -0.85 13.80
CA ALA A 174 -17.05 -1.58 13.21
C ALA A 174 -17.31 -1.85 11.72
N PRO A 175 -16.36 -1.56 10.82
CA PRO A 175 -16.54 -1.80 9.41
C PRO A 175 -16.63 -3.31 9.12
N ARG A 176 -17.41 -3.66 8.11
CA ARG A 176 -17.49 -5.03 7.61
C ARG A 176 -16.49 -5.21 6.46
N PRO A 177 -15.81 -6.37 6.37
CA PRO A 177 -15.01 -6.69 5.18
C PRO A 177 -15.84 -6.47 3.92
N GLY A 178 -15.22 -5.86 2.90
CA GLY A 178 -15.87 -5.65 1.62
C GLY A 178 -16.32 -6.97 0.99
N GLU A 179 -17.35 -6.93 0.14
CA GLU A 179 -17.75 -8.12 -0.60
C GLU A 179 -16.65 -8.50 -1.59
N VAL A 180 -16.30 -9.79 -1.63
CA VAL A 180 -15.44 -10.32 -2.69
C VAL A 180 -16.25 -10.22 -3.97
N ILE A 181 -15.82 -9.36 -4.90
CA ILE A 181 -16.39 -9.35 -6.24
C ILE A 181 -16.09 -10.72 -6.85
N GLU A 182 -17.13 -11.54 -7.01
CA GLU A 182 -16.98 -12.81 -7.70
C GLU A 182 -16.45 -12.54 -9.11
N ARG A 183 -15.44 -13.33 -9.50
CA ARG A 183 -14.86 -13.25 -10.83
C ARG A 183 -15.96 -13.42 -11.86
N ARG A 184 -16.20 -12.37 -12.64
CA ARG A 184 -16.97 -12.50 -13.86
C ARG A 184 -16.14 -13.28 -14.86
N ASP A 185 -16.76 -14.23 -15.55
CA ASP A 185 -16.15 -14.88 -16.70
C ASP A 185 -15.77 -13.81 -17.72
N GLY A 186 -14.46 -13.64 -17.90
CA GLY A 186 -13.89 -12.70 -18.86
C GLY A 186 -13.71 -13.34 -20.23
N PRO A 187 -13.25 -12.56 -21.22
CA PRO A 187 -12.85 -13.08 -22.53
C PRO A 187 -11.83 -14.22 -22.37
N ASP A 188 -12.10 -15.36 -23.03
CA ASP A 188 -11.19 -16.51 -23.00
C ASP A 188 -9.97 -16.25 -23.89
N LEU A 189 -8.77 -16.60 -23.42
CA LEU A 189 -7.53 -16.55 -24.21
C LEU A 189 -7.63 -17.34 -25.51
N ARG A 190 -8.55 -18.31 -25.62
CA ARG A 190 -8.87 -19.00 -26.88
C ARG A 190 -9.37 -18.05 -27.98
N GLN A 191 -9.95 -16.92 -27.62
CA GLN A 191 -10.48 -15.93 -28.56
C GLN A 191 -9.38 -15.07 -29.20
N VAL A 192 -8.19 -15.01 -28.57
CA VAL A 192 -7.04 -14.25 -29.09
C VAL A 192 -6.44 -15.01 -30.28
N ARG A 193 -6.29 -14.37 -31.44
CA ARG A 193 -5.65 -14.98 -32.62
C ARG A 193 -4.25 -14.40 -32.84
N GLY A 194 -3.26 -15.24 -33.16
CA GLY A 194 -1.95 -14.81 -33.64
C GLY A 194 -0.90 -14.41 -32.57
N GLN A 195 -1.14 -14.69 -31.29
CA GLN A 195 -0.25 -14.30 -30.17
C GLN A 195 0.07 -15.47 -29.23
N GLU A 196 0.56 -16.59 -29.76
CA GLU A 196 0.77 -17.83 -29.00
C GLU A 196 1.84 -17.70 -27.90
N SER A 197 2.92 -16.94 -28.14
CA SER A 197 3.95 -16.70 -27.13
C SER A 197 3.42 -15.87 -25.95
N ALA A 198 2.62 -14.84 -26.23
CA ALA A 198 1.99 -14.01 -25.20
C ALA A 198 0.96 -14.83 -24.40
N LYS A 199 0.08 -15.58 -25.07
CA LYS A 199 -0.85 -16.51 -24.40
C LYS A 199 -0.09 -17.43 -23.47
N ARG A 200 0.98 -18.08 -23.97
CA ARG A 200 1.77 -19.03 -23.18
C ARG A 200 2.38 -18.38 -21.94
N ALA A 201 2.89 -17.15 -22.07
CA ALA A 201 3.41 -16.39 -20.93
C ALA A 201 2.31 -16.10 -19.89
N LEU A 202 1.10 -15.74 -20.34
CA LEU A 202 -0.06 -15.55 -19.46
C LEU A 202 -0.44 -16.86 -18.73
N GLU A 203 -0.45 -18.01 -19.42
CA GLU A 203 -0.78 -19.30 -18.76
C GLU A 203 0.27 -19.72 -17.74
N VAL A 204 1.55 -19.50 -18.05
CA VAL A 204 2.66 -19.83 -17.13
C VAL A 204 2.58 -18.95 -15.89
N ALA A 205 2.31 -17.65 -16.06
CA ALA A 205 2.09 -16.74 -14.93
C ALA A 205 0.86 -17.13 -14.11
N ALA A 206 -0.25 -17.49 -14.74
CA ALA A 206 -1.46 -17.99 -14.08
C ALA A 206 -1.18 -19.24 -13.24
N ALA A 207 -0.52 -20.23 -13.85
CA ALA A 207 -0.22 -21.51 -13.21
C ALA A 207 0.78 -21.37 -12.06
N GLY A 208 1.68 -20.40 -12.15
CA GLY A 208 2.66 -20.06 -11.11
C GLY A 208 2.16 -19.06 -10.06
N ALA A 209 0.92 -18.56 -10.17
CA ALA A 209 0.40 -17.46 -9.36
C ALA A 209 1.33 -16.23 -9.34
N HIS A 210 1.97 -15.95 -10.48
CA HIS A 210 2.85 -14.80 -10.65
C HIS A 210 2.04 -13.54 -11.00
N ASN A 211 2.48 -12.39 -10.48
CA ASN A 211 1.93 -11.11 -10.88
C ASN A 211 2.37 -10.77 -12.30
N LEU A 212 1.45 -10.25 -13.12
CA LEU A 212 1.76 -9.78 -14.47
C LEU A 212 1.68 -8.26 -14.55
N LEU A 213 2.66 -7.69 -15.24
CA LEU A 213 2.63 -6.30 -15.70
C LEU A 213 2.60 -6.31 -17.22
N ILE A 214 1.49 -5.89 -17.81
CA ILE A 214 1.35 -5.79 -19.27
C ILE A 214 1.74 -4.37 -19.69
N ILE A 215 2.78 -4.25 -20.50
CA ILE A 215 3.27 -2.98 -21.03
C ILE A 215 3.14 -3.01 -22.55
N GLY A 216 2.32 -2.12 -23.12
CA GLY A 216 2.14 -2.03 -24.57
C GLY A 216 1.70 -0.63 -25.00
N LYS A 217 2.05 -0.23 -26.23
CA LYS A 217 1.49 0.98 -26.86
C LYS A 217 0.02 0.71 -27.24
N PRO A 218 -0.90 1.67 -27.04
CA PRO A 218 -2.28 1.50 -27.47
C PRO A 218 -2.31 1.32 -28.99
N VAL A 219 -2.90 0.22 -29.46
CA VAL A 219 -3.13 -0.03 -30.88
C VAL A 219 -4.51 0.51 -31.21
N TRP A 220 -4.61 1.29 -32.29
CA TRP A 220 -5.84 1.98 -32.73
C TRP A 220 -7.07 1.10 -32.58
N GLY A 221 -8.03 1.56 -31.78
CA GLY A 221 -9.35 0.94 -31.61
C GLY A 221 -9.62 0.24 -30.28
N ASN A 222 -8.59 -0.11 -29.49
CA ASN A 222 -8.77 -0.73 -28.18
C ASN A 222 -7.99 0.03 -27.11
N GLU A 223 -8.70 0.59 -26.13
CA GLU A 223 -8.13 1.32 -24.99
C GLU A 223 -7.37 0.38 -24.03
N CYS A 224 -6.17 -0.06 -24.39
CA CYS A 224 -5.28 -0.71 -23.42
C CYS A 224 -4.60 0.36 -22.56
N ARG A 225 -5.12 0.58 -21.35
CA ARG A 225 -4.43 1.28 -20.27
C ARG A 225 -3.33 0.39 -19.70
N THR A 226 -2.25 1.00 -19.21
CA THR A 226 -1.25 0.30 -18.38
C THR A 226 -1.94 -0.20 -17.12
N GLU A 227 -2.17 -1.51 -17.03
CA GLU A 227 -2.89 -2.11 -15.91
C GLU A 227 -2.11 -3.34 -15.42
N ALA A 228 -1.82 -3.37 -14.11
CA ALA A 228 -1.24 -4.54 -13.46
C ALA A 228 -2.36 -5.55 -13.22
N ILE A 229 -2.37 -6.64 -13.99
CA ILE A 229 -3.39 -7.67 -13.87
C ILE A 229 -2.84 -8.78 -12.98
N ARG A 230 -3.50 -9.02 -11.85
CA ARG A 230 -3.27 -10.23 -11.05
C ARG A 230 -3.89 -11.41 -11.77
N VAL A 231 -3.07 -12.36 -12.19
CA VAL A 231 -3.58 -13.63 -12.73
C VAL A 231 -3.79 -14.58 -11.57
N ASP A 232 -4.82 -14.36 -10.75
CA ASP A 232 -5.12 -15.38 -9.75
C ASP A 232 -5.65 -16.63 -10.45
N ASN A 233 -5.27 -17.75 -9.89
CA ASN A 233 -5.51 -19.10 -10.36
C ASN A 233 -6.93 -19.28 -10.94
N CYS A 234 -7.03 -19.48 -12.27
CA CYS A 234 -8.28 -19.82 -12.94
C CYS A 234 -8.22 -21.29 -13.38
N PRO A 235 -8.81 -22.23 -12.64
CA PRO A 235 -8.81 -23.64 -13.05
C PRO A 235 -9.73 -23.92 -14.24
N SER A 236 -10.70 -23.04 -14.55
CA SER A 236 -11.71 -23.26 -15.59
C SER A 236 -11.33 -22.72 -16.98
N ALA A 237 -10.44 -21.72 -17.07
CA ALA A 237 -10.02 -21.13 -18.35
C ALA A 237 -9.05 -22.01 -19.14
N PHE A 238 -8.31 -22.89 -18.46
CA PHE A 238 -7.25 -23.67 -19.08
C PHE A 238 -7.71 -25.10 -19.33
N GLY A 239 -7.86 -25.46 -20.61
CA GLY A 239 -8.01 -26.85 -21.01
C GLY A 239 -6.83 -27.70 -20.53
N ARG A 240 -6.93 -29.03 -20.73
CA ARG A 240 -6.04 -30.09 -20.23
C ARG A 240 -4.50 -29.87 -20.34
N SER A 241 -4.01 -28.85 -21.06
CA SER A 241 -2.59 -28.48 -21.20
C SER A 241 -1.96 -27.80 -19.95
N ALA A 242 -2.71 -27.01 -19.18
CA ALA A 242 -2.17 -26.37 -17.97
C ALA A 242 -1.86 -27.40 -16.87
N GLY A 243 -2.68 -28.44 -16.75
CA GLY A 243 -2.47 -29.55 -15.83
C GLY A 243 -1.26 -30.42 -16.14
N GLN A 244 -0.73 -30.42 -17.37
CA GLN A 244 0.54 -31.06 -17.71
C GLN A 244 1.74 -30.17 -17.39
N THR A 245 1.63 -28.86 -17.66
CA THR A 245 2.72 -27.90 -17.42
C THR A 245 2.99 -27.70 -15.93
N GLY A 246 1.95 -27.55 -15.11
CA GLY A 246 2.08 -27.44 -13.65
C GLY A 246 2.59 -28.73 -12.98
N ARG A 247 2.27 -29.90 -13.55
CA ARG A 247 2.83 -31.19 -13.09
C ARG A 247 4.29 -31.37 -13.49
N LEU A 248 4.70 -30.90 -14.67
CA LEU A 248 6.10 -30.93 -15.12
C LEU A 248 7.01 -30.03 -14.27
N PHE A 249 6.58 -28.81 -13.93
CA PHE A 249 7.34 -27.91 -13.05
C PHE A 249 7.46 -28.46 -11.62
N ARG A 250 6.34 -28.93 -11.04
CA ARG A 250 6.34 -29.50 -9.68
C ARG A 250 7.15 -30.81 -9.58
N ARG A 251 7.29 -31.57 -10.68
CA ARG A 251 8.16 -32.77 -10.76
C ARG A 251 9.63 -32.42 -10.87
N GLN A 252 9.99 -31.28 -11.48
CA GLN A 252 11.37 -30.82 -11.56
C GLN A 252 11.86 -30.25 -10.22
N GLU A 253 10.99 -29.59 -9.45
CA GLU A 253 11.33 -29.14 -8.09
C GLU A 253 11.46 -30.30 -7.09
N GLY A 254 10.68 -31.39 -7.26
CA GLY A 254 10.73 -32.57 -6.39
C GLY A 254 11.87 -33.57 -6.66
N ALA A 255 12.71 -33.35 -7.68
CA ALA A 255 13.77 -34.27 -8.11
C ALA A 255 15.19 -33.85 -7.68
N ARG A 256 15.34 -33.12 -6.56
CA ARG A 256 16.64 -32.87 -5.93
C ARG A 256 16.73 -33.50 -4.54
N ALA A 257 17.38 -34.65 -4.47
CA ALA A 257 18.16 -35.15 -3.31
C ALA A 257 19.14 -36.23 -3.81
N PRO A 258 20.31 -36.50 -3.17
CA PRO A 258 20.67 -36.14 -1.79
C PRO A 258 22.08 -35.51 -1.62
N ALA A 259 22.40 -35.27 -0.35
CA ALA A 259 23.55 -34.56 0.19
C ALA A 259 24.94 -35.20 -0.03
N GLY A 260 25.95 -34.33 -0.04
CA GLY A 260 27.38 -34.57 0.18
C GLY A 260 28.10 -33.23 -0.05
N GLY A 261 28.99 -32.70 0.77
CA GLY A 261 29.70 -33.16 1.95
C GLY A 261 31.00 -32.35 2.01
N GLY A 262 31.21 -31.56 3.07
CA GLY A 262 32.53 -31.06 3.51
C GLY A 262 33.06 -29.75 2.90
N GLY A 263 33.53 -28.85 3.77
CA GLY A 263 34.69 -27.99 3.48
C GLY A 263 34.48 -26.47 3.43
N SER A 264 34.57 -25.84 4.61
CA SER A 264 35.25 -24.56 4.92
C SER A 264 35.22 -23.35 3.95
N GLY A 265 34.79 -22.21 4.50
CA GLY A 265 35.60 -20.98 4.46
C GLY A 265 35.26 -19.91 3.41
N GLN A 266 34.59 -18.86 3.90
CA GLN A 266 34.68 -17.44 3.49
C GLN A 266 34.07 -16.97 2.14
N SER A 267 33.28 -15.89 2.30
CA SER A 267 32.96 -14.80 1.36
C SER A 267 32.32 -15.13 0.01
N ALA A 268 31.01 -14.82 -0.09
CA ALA A 268 30.36 -14.52 -1.37
C ALA A 268 29.14 -13.61 -1.14
N VAL A 269 29.40 -12.36 -0.75
CA VAL A 269 28.51 -11.22 -1.01
C VAL A 269 29.00 -10.64 -2.33
N GLU A 270 28.53 -11.19 -3.45
CA GLU A 270 28.58 -10.62 -4.81
C GLU A 270 28.29 -11.75 -5.80
N GLN A 271 27.00 -12.01 -6.04
CA GLN A 271 26.49 -12.68 -7.25
C GLN A 271 24.96 -12.76 -7.13
N SER A 272 24.29 -11.62 -7.29
CA SER A 272 22.83 -11.60 -7.53
C SER A 272 22.42 -10.51 -8.52
N SER A 273 23.38 -9.86 -9.19
CA SER A 273 23.15 -8.81 -10.18
C SER A 273 23.26 -9.27 -11.64
N GLU A 274 23.63 -10.53 -11.93
CA GLU A 274 23.95 -10.97 -13.31
C GLU A 274 22.91 -11.88 -13.99
N VAL A 275 21.73 -12.11 -13.41
CA VAL A 275 20.66 -12.86 -14.11
C VAL A 275 19.67 -11.91 -14.85
N GLY A 276 19.78 -10.60 -14.64
CA GLY A 276 18.90 -9.60 -15.27
C GLY A 276 19.28 -9.16 -16.70
N GLY A 277 20.52 -9.43 -17.14
CA GLY A 277 21.03 -8.91 -18.42
C GLY A 277 20.75 -9.78 -19.64
N HIS A 278 20.75 -11.10 -19.48
CA HIS A 278 20.70 -12.02 -20.63
C HIS A 278 19.28 -12.35 -21.12
N SER A 279 18.24 -12.13 -20.31
CA SER A 279 16.85 -12.37 -20.73
C SER A 279 16.22 -11.20 -21.51
N PHE A 280 16.75 -9.99 -21.36
CA PHE A 280 16.27 -8.81 -22.11
C PHE A 280 16.84 -8.72 -23.53
N GLY A 281 18.06 -9.24 -23.76
CA GLY A 281 18.70 -9.23 -25.08
C GLY A 281 18.05 -10.17 -26.10
N PHE A 282 17.42 -11.26 -25.64
CA PHE A 282 16.79 -12.24 -26.54
C PHE A 282 15.47 -11.74 -27.14
N TRP A 283 14.74 -10.87 -26.43
CA TRP A 283 13.42 -10.37 -26.87
C TRP A 283 13.48 -9.13 -27.78
N ARG A 284 14.60 -8.39 -27.81
CA ARG A 284 14.77 -7.28 -28.78
C ARG A 284 15.03 -7.78 -30.20
N SER A 285 15.80 -8.85 -30.37
CA SER A 285 16.23 -9.29 -31.72
C SER A 285 15.12 -10.01 -32.51
N THR A 286 14.13 -10.61 -31.85
CA THR A 286 13.02 -11.32 -32.51
C THR A 286 11.90 -10.39 -33.00
N LEU A 287 11.81 -9.16 -32.50
CA LEU A 287 10.82 -8.17 -32.93
C LEU A 287 11.28 -7.38 -34.17
N GLU A 288 12.59 -7.12 -34.33
CA GLU A 288 13.11 -6.42 -35.53
C GLU A 288 13.17 -7.33 -36.77
N THR A 289 13.31 -8.65 -36.61
CA THR A 289 13.40 -9.57 -37.76
C THR A 289 12.04 -9.92 -38.39
N LYS A 290 10.92 -9.71 -37.70
CA LYS A 290 9.57 -9.97 -38.27
C LYS A 290 8.91 -8.75 -38.92
N GLN A 291 9.43 -7.54 -38.75
CA GLN A 291 8.89 -6.34 -39.41
C GLN A 291 9.26 -6.21 -40.90
N ARG A 292 10.19 -7.02 -41.43
CA ARG A 292 10.59 -6.95 -42.85
C ARG A 292 9.77 -7.80 -43.83
N TRP A 293 8.81 -8.61 -43.36
CA TRP A 293 8.07 -9.54 -44.23
C TRP A 293 6.60 -9.18 -44.50
N ALA A 294 6.08 -8.05 -43.99
CA ALA A 294 4.67 -7.69 -44.12
C ALA A 294 4.36 -6.56 -45.13
N CYS A 295 5.30 -6.16 -46.00
CA CYS A 295 5.10 -5.05 -46.97
C CYS A 295 5.27 -5.41 -48.46
N ARG A 296 5.17 -6.68 -48.88
CA ARG A 296 4.99 -7.03 -50.30
C ARG A 296 3.94 -8.13 -50.44
N GLY A 297 2.76 -7.75 -50.91
CA GLY A 297 1.63 -8.64 -51.10
C GLY A 297 0.32 -7.86 -51.17
N GLY A 298 0.25 -6.94 -52.14
CA GLY A 298 -0.91 -6.17 -52.55
C GLY A 298 -0.66 -5.68 -53.96
#